data_AF-A0A1I7JGV8-F1
#
_entry.id   AF-A0A1I7JGV8-F1
#
_cell.length_a   1.000
_cell.length_b   1.000
_cell.length_c   1.000
_cell.angle_alpha   90.00
_cell.angle_beta   90.00
_cell.angle_gamma   90.00
#
_symmetry.space_group_name_H-M   'P 1'
#
loop_
_entity.id
_entity.type
_entity.pdbx_description
1 polymer ?
#
loop_
_entity_poly.entity_id
_entity_poly.type
_entity_poly.pdbx_seq_one_letter_code
_entity_poly.pdbx_strand_id
1 'polypeptide(L)'
;MYENLFVYALLYSVGYDTIQQYRELLDAIVLANPKDYEAMELQDMSDKETILHTLAIMDSVDFDKDSFGQKLMGALKEIYEGISDITVFGNRMYELWNHLPGRFNMEEPFYTLSYADDCLSIGDEKQCRELYEKSFGFYGDCE
;
A
#
# COMPACT_ATOMS: atom_id res chain seq x y z
N MET A 1 9.99 10.49 -0.52
CA MET A 1 9.46 10.73 -1.89
C MET A 1 9.00 9.44 -2.56
N TYR A 2 9.73 8.33 -2.41
CA TYR A 2 9.37 7.01 -2.94
C TYR A 2 8.19 6.33 -2.23
N GLU A 3 7.74 6.81 -1.07
CA GLU A 3 6.68 6.15 -0.29
C GLU A 3 5.38 6.04 -1.08
N ASN A 4 5.01 7.07 -1.85
CA ASN A 4 3.83 7.00 -2.72
C ASN A 4 4.02 5.99 -3.87
N LEU A 5 5.24 5.84 -4.41
CA LEU A 5 5.52 4.79 -5.42
C LEU A 5 5.36 3.40 -4.80
N PHE A 6 5.83 3.19 -3.58
CA PHE A 6 5.65 1.93 -2.85
C PHE A 6 4.17 1.63 -2.61
N VAL A 7 3.38 2.63 -2.20
CA VAL A 7 1.93 2.47 -2.04
C VAL A 7 1.27 2.08 -3.35
N TYR A 8 1.53 2.79 -4.44
CA TYR A 8 0.92 2.43 -5.73
C TYR A 8 1.38 1.06 -6.24
N ALA A 9 2.64 0.69 -6.02
CA ALA A 9 3.16 -0.62 -6.37
C ALA A 9 2.49 -1.76 -5.59
N LEU A 10 2.29 -1.58 -4.29
CA LEU A 10 1.56 -2.53 -3.42
C LEU A 10 0.09 -2.66 -3.82
N LEU A 11 -0.58 -1.55 -4.11
CA LEU A 11 -1.96 -1.58 -4.55
C LEU A 11 -2.11 -2.28 -5.91
N TYR A 12 -1.17 -2.03 -6.82
CA TYR A 12 -1.14 -2.70 -8.12
C TYR A 12 -0.92 -4.21 -7.99
N SER A 13 -0.01 -4.64 -7.09
CA SER A 13 0.30 -6.06 -6.93
C SER A 13 -0.89 -6.89 -6.42
N VAL A 14 -1.83 -6.27 -5.70
CA VAL A 14 -3.07 -6.90 -5.21
C VAL A 14 -4.29 -6.62 -6.08
N GLY A 15 -4.07 -6.09 -7.29
CA GLY A 15 -5.09 -5.97 -8.32
C GLY A 15 -5.91 -4.68 -8.33
N TYR A 16 -5.41 -3.60 -7.71
CA TYR A 16 -5.95 -2.25 -7.92
C TYR A 16 -5.27 -1.56 -9.10
N ASP A 17 -6.03 -0.85 -9.93
CA ASP A 17 -5.48 -0.16 -11.10
C ASP A 17 -4.89 1.21 -10.70
N THR A 18 -3.63 1.19 -10.26
CA THR A 18 -2.86 2.37 -9.81
C THR A 18 -1.69 2.70 -10.73
N ILE A 19 -1.57 2.03 -11.89
CA ILE A 19 -0.39 2.15 -12.76
C ILE A 19 -0.25 3.55 -13.33
N GLN A 20 -1.36 4.22 -13.65
CA GLN A 20 -1.33 5.58 -14.19
C GLN A 20 -0.76 6.56 -13.16
N GLN A 21 -1.24 6.50 -11.91
CA GLN A 21 -0.76 7.33 -10.80
C GLN A 21 0.70 7.04 -10.48
N TYR A 22 1.10 5.76 -10.55
CA TYR A 22 2.49 5.35 -10.41
C TYR A 22 3.39 6.01 -11.47
N ARG A 23 2.99 5.92 -12.75
CA ARG A 23 3.77 6.48 -13.87
C ARG A 23 3.87 8.00 -13.81
N GLU A 24 2.76 8.69 -13.53
CA GLU A 24 2.75 10.15 -13.38
C GLU A 24 3.66 10.62 -12.23
N LEU A 25 3.64 9.90 -11.11
CA LEU A 25 4.53 10.21 -9.99
C LEU A 25 6.00 9.92 -10.34
N LEU A 26 6.27 8.82 -11.03
CA LEU A 26 7.63 8.46 -11.44
C LEU A 26 8.20 9.51 -12.40
N ASP A 27 7.41 9.96 -13.38
CA ASP A 27 7.77 11.03 -14.30
C ASP A 27 8.09 12.33 -13.53
N ALA A 28 7.28 12.69 -12.53
CA ALA A 28 7.52 13.85 -11.70
C ALA A 28 8.83 13.74 -10.89
N ILE A 29 9.18 12.54 -10.40
CA ILE A 29 10.44 12.29 -9.68
C ILE A 29 11.63 12.44 -10.62
N VAL A 30 11.58 11.85 -11.82
CA VAL A 30 12.64 11.96 -12.84
C VAL A 30 12.83 13.42 -13.26
N LEU A 31 11.75 14.17 -13.45
CA LEU A 31 11.80 15.60 -13.77
C LEU A 31 12.40 16.44 -12.65
N ALA A 32 12.06 16.14 -11.40
CA ALA A 32 12.57 16.86 -10.23
C ALA A 32 14.05 16.55 -9.96
N ASN A 33 14.50 15.32 -10.23
CA ASN A 33 15.89 14.91 -10.07
C ASN A 33 16.37 14.06 -11.26
N PRO A 34 16.87 14.69 -12.34
CA PRO A 34 17.35 13.99 -13.54
C PRO A 34 18.63 13.15 -13.34
N LYS A 35 19.16 13.09 -12.12
CA LYS A 35 20.31 12.24 -11.75
C LYS A 35 19.90 11.04 -10.90
N ASP A 36 18.60 10.87 -10.68
CA ASP A 36 18.07 9.69 -10.01
C ASP A 36 18.02 8.53 -11.01
N TYR A 37 19.13 7.80 -11.10
CA TYR A 37 19.27 6.68 -12.04
C TYR A 37 18.25 5.56 -11.76
N GLU A 38 17.87 5.36 -10.49
CA GLU A 38 16.87 4.36 -10.11
C GLU A 38 15.49 4.71 -10.71
N ALA A 39 15.05 5.96 -10.54
CA ALA A 39 13.80 6.43 -11.12
C ALA A 39 13.81 6.40 -12.65
N MET A 40 14.95 6.71 -13.28
CA MET A 40 15.10 6.63 -14.73
C MET A 40 15.01 5.19 -15.24
N GLU A 41 15.69 4.24 -14.58
CA GLU A 41 15.62 2.83 -14.94
C GLU A 41 14.18 2.29 -14.81
N LEU A 42 13.47 2.64 -13.74
CA LEU A 42 12.07 2.29 -13.54
C LEU A 42 11.15 2.82 -14.65
N GLN A 43 11.46 4.01 -15.20
CA GLN A 43 10.66 4.66 -16.25
C GLN A 43 10.72 3.87 -17.56
N ASP A 44 11.89 3.30 -17.88
CA ASP A 44 12.12 2.55 -19.13
C ASP A 44 11.59 1.10 -19.08
N MET A 45 11.23 0.58 -17.90
CA MET A 45 10.69 -0.77 -17.72
C MET A 45 9.21 -0.89 -18.09
N SER A 46 8.75 -2.10 -18.43
CA SER A 46 7.30 -2.37 -18.57
C SER A 46 6.57 -2.26 -17.22
N ASP A 47 5.24 -2.12 -17.25
CA ASP A 47 4.43 -1.93 -16.04
C ASP A 47 4.60 -3.07 -15.02
N LYS A 48 4.77 -4.32 -15.48
CA LYS A 48 4.99 -5.43 -14.56
C LYS A 48 6.39 -5.41 -13.96
N GLU A 49 7.40 -5.11 -14.77
CA GLU A 49 8.79 -5.08 -14.34
C GLU A 49 9.04 -3.93 -13.36
N THR A 50 8.51 -2.74 -13.65
CA THR A 50 8.69 -1.55 -12.80
C THR A 50 8.07 -1.76 -11.41
N ILE A 51 6.90 -2.41 -11.33
CA ILE A 51 6.23 -2.70 -10.06
C ILE A 51 7.01 -3.75 -9.27
N LEU A 52 7.42 -4.84 -9.91
CA LEU A 52 8.22 -5.89 -9.25
C LEU A 52 9.55 -5.33 -8.72
N HIS A 53 10.22 -4.49 -9.52
CA HIS A 53 11.46 -3.83 -9.12
C HIS A 53 11.23 -2.88 -7.96
N THR A 54 10.15 -2.09 -7.99
CA THR A 54 9.75 -1.19 -6.90
C THR A 54 9.53 -1.93 -5.58
N LEU A 55 8.85 -3.07 -5.63
CA LEU A 55 8.62 -3.90 -4.44
C LEU A 55 9.95 -4.49 -3.92
N ALA A 56 10.85 -4.90 -4.81
CA ALA A 56 12.15 -5.43 -4.42
C ALA A 56 13.04 -4.37 -3.74
N ILE A 57 13.08 -3.13 -4.27
CA ILE A 57 13.87 -2.06 -3.66
C ILE A 57 13.28 -1.58 -2.33
N MET A 58 11.94 -1.67 -2.15
CA MET A 58 11.26 -1.28 -0.92
C MET A 58 11.82 -2.00 0.32
N ASP A 59 12.18 -3.29 0.19
CA ASP A 59 12.81 -4.05 1.27
C ASP A 59 14.23 -3.59 1.62
N SER A 60 14.95 -3.05 0.63
CA SER A 60 16.37 -2.70 0.75
C SER A 60 16.63 -1.24 1.12
N VAL A 61 15.71 -0.34 0.75
CA VAL A 61 15.84 1.10 0.95
C VAL A 61 15.27 1.46 2.32
N ASP A 62 15.91 2.38 3.03
CA ASP A 62 15.35 2.95 4.26
C ASP A 62 14.42 4.12 3.92
N PHE A 63 13.24 4.17 4.54
CA PHE A 63 12.27 5.24 4.33
C PHE A 63 11.41 5.44 5.58
N ASP A 64 10.79 6.62 5.66
CA ASP A 64 9.99 6.99 6.81
C ASP A 64 8.72 6.14 6.89
N LYS A 65 8.68 5.27 7.91
CA LYS A 65 7.59 4.31 8.15
C LYS A 65 6.26 5.01 8.40
N ASP A 66 6.23 6.11 9.16
CA ASP A 66 5.00 6.79 9.55
C ASP A 66 4.42 7.53 8.35
N SER A 67 5.28 8.21 7.58
CA SER A 67 4.98 8.83 6.29
C SER A 67 4.44 7.83 5.28
N PHE A 68 5.01 6.63 5.21
CA PHE A 68 4.52 5.54 4.36
C PHE A 68 3.18 5.00 4.85
N GLY A 69 3.07 4.70 6.15
CA GLY A 69 1.86 4.17 6.76
C GLY A 69 0.68 5.13 6.59
N GLN A 70 0.89 6.42 6.82
CA GLN A 70 -0.15 7.43 6.60
C GLN A 70 -0.67 7.43 5.16
N LYS A 71 0.25 7.34 4.17
CA LYS A 71 -0.12 7.28 2.75
C LYS A 71 -0.87 5.99 2.41
N LEU A 72 -0.37 4.85 2.88
CA LEU A 72 -0.99 3.55 2.64
C LEU A 72 -2.39 3.49 3.24
N MET A 73 -2.54 3.86 4.51
CA MET A 73 -3.83 3.83 5.20
C MET A 73 -4.82 4.83 4.60
N GLY A 74 -4.36 6.00 4.16
CA GLY A 74 -5.18 6.95 3.41
C GLY A 74 -5.69 6.37 2.08
N ALA A 75 -4.81 5.77 1.28
CA ALA A 75 -5.20 5.16 0.01
C ALA A 75 -6.15 3.96 0.19
N LEU A 76 -5.91 3.12 1.20
CA LEU A 76 -6.79 2.00 1.52
C LEU A 76 -8.17 2.45 1.99
N LYS A 77 -8.25 3.56 2.74
CA LYS A 77 -9.52 4.16 3.14
C LYS A 77 -10.35 4.60 1.94
N GLU A 78 -9.74 5.30 0.98
CA GLU A 78 -10.43 5.73 -0.24
C GLU A 78 -10.98 4.54 -1.05
N ILE A 79 -10.20 3.46 -1.14
CA ILE A 79 -10.64 2.21 -1.77
C ILE A 79 -11.80 1.59 -0.99
N TYR A 80 -11.67 1.50 0.33
CA TYR A 80 -12.67 0.91 1.23
C TYR A 80 -14.03 1.63 1.16
N GLU A 81 -14.05 2.96 1.02
CA GLU A 81 -15.30 3.72 0.88
C GLU A 81 -16.08 3.33 -0.40
N GLY A 82 -15.41 2.79 -1.41
CA GLY A 82 -16.00 2.33 -2.67
C GLY A 82 -16.37 0.85 -2.73
N ILE A 83 -16.05 0.03 -1.72
CA ILE A 83 -16.29 -1.42 -1.78
C ILE A 83 -17.74 -1.79 -1.45
N SER A 84 -18.28 -2.75 -2.20
CA SER A 84 -19.56 -3.39 -1.87
C SER A 84 -19.39 -4.69 -1.07
N ASP A 85 -18.28 -5.40 -1.27
CA ASP A 85 -18.01 -6.71 -0.67
C ASP A 85 -16.71 -6.67 0.14
N ILE A 86 -16.85 -6.80 1.45
CA ILE A 86 -15.72 -6.76 2.39
C ILE A 86 -14.86 -8.01 2.33
N THR A 87 -15.39 -9.14 1.86
CA THR A 87 -14.62 -10.38 1.69
C THR A 87 -13.58 -10.23 0.59
N VAL A 88 -13.95 -9.60 -0.52
CA VAL A 88 -13.02 -9.31 -1.62
C VAL A 88 -11.93 -8.35 -1.16
N PHE A 89 -12.30 -7.34 -0.37
CA PHE A 89 -11.34 -6.41 0.20
C PHE A 89 -10.37 -7.11 1.17
N GLY A 90 -10.90 -7.91 2.10
CA GLY A 90 -10.12 -8.64 3.09
C GLY A 90 -9.04 -9.53 2.48
N ASN A 91 -9.42 -10.35 1.49
CA ASN A 91 -8.45 -11.18 0.76
C ASN A 91 -7.31 -10.36 0.15
N ARG A 92 -7.61 -9.19 -0.44
CA ARG A 92 -6.59 -8.30 -1.00
C ARG A 92 -5.72 -7.65 0.08
N MET A 93 -6.26 -7.37 1.26
CA MET A 93 -5.48 -6.82 2.39
C MET A 93 -4.48 -7.85 2.92
N TYR A 94 -4.90 -9.11 3.02
CA TYR A 94 -3.99 -10.19 3.40
C TYR A 94 -2.87 -10.37 2.36
N GLU A 95 -3.19 -10.34 1.07
CA GLU A 95 -2.17 -10.34 0.00
C GLU A 95 -1.24 -9.12 0.09
N LEU A 96 -1.78 -7.93 0.37
CA LEU A 96 -1.00 -6.70 0.48
C LEU A 96 -0.03 -6.79 1.67
N TRP A 97 -0.51 -7.29 2.80
CA TRP A 97 0.30 -7.51 4.00
C TRP A 97 1.48 -8.45 3.73
N ASN A 98 1.28 -9.51 2.93
CA ASN A 98 2.36 -10.42 2.53
C ASN A 98 3.44 -9.76 1.65
N HIS A 99 3.11 -8.64 0.99
CA HIS A 99 4.05 -7.85 0.19
C HIS A 99 4.73 -6.73 0.98
N LEU A 100 4.32 -6.48 2.22
CA LEU A 100 4.97 -5.47 3.05
C LEU A 100 6.37 -5.92 3.49
N PRO A 101 7.31 -4.97 3.66
CA PRO A 101 8.60 -5.28 4.24
C PRO A 101 8.46 -5.93 5.61
N GLY A 102 9.23 -6.99 5.85
CA GLY A 102 9.19 -7.75 7.11
C GLY A 102 9.50 -6.90 8.35
N ARG A 103 10.12 -5.72 8.18
CA ARG A 103 10.37 -4.74 9.24
C ARG A 103 9.14 -3.94 9.68
N PHE A 104 8.02 -4.01 8.96
CA PHE A 104 6.79 -3.26 9.25
C PHE A 104 5.57 -4.15 9.52
N ASN A 105 5.55 -5.36 8.99
CA ASN A 105 4.36 -6.20 8.92
C ASN A 105 3.81 -6.67 10.29
N MET A 106 4.61 -6.65 11.36
CA MET A 106 4.18 -7.01 12.73
C MET A 106 3.81 -5.78 13.58
N GLU A 107 3.75 -4.59 13.00
CA GLU A 107 3.40 -3.35 13.69
C GLU A 107 2.04 -2.81 13.24
N GLU A 108 1.27 -2.22 14.16
CA GLU A 108 0.06 -1.49 13.79
C GLU A 108 0.42 -0.18 13.09
N PRO A 109 -0.36 0.25 12.06
CA PRO A 109 -1.63 -0.34 11.60
C PRO A 109 -1.49 -1.44 10.54
N PHE A 110 -0.27 -1.79 10.14
CA PHE A 110 -0.02 -2.77 9.07
C PHE A 110 -0.46 -4.17 9.47
N TYR A 111 -0.24 -4.56 10.72
CA TYR A 111 -0.58 -5.89 11.20
C TYR A 111 -2.09 -6.17 11.13
N THR A 112 -2.94 -5.16 11.34
CA THR A 112 -4.39 -5.28 11.15
C THR A 112 -4.78 -5.85 9.78
N LEU A 113 -4.01 -5.56 8.72
CA LEU A 113 -4.28 -6.06 7.37
C LEU A 113 -4.17 -7.59 7.25
N SER A 114 -3.50 -8.26 8.18
CA SER A 114 -3.31 -9.71 8.16
C SER A 114 -4.42 -10.51 8.83
N TYR A 115 -5.27 -9.86 9.63
CA TYR A 115 -6.23 -10.56 10.49
C TYR A 115 -7.62 -9.90 10.55
N ALA A 116 -7.79 -8.68 10.05
CA ALA A 116 -9.07 -7.98 10.14
C ALA A 116 -10.24 -8.74 9.48
N ASP A 117 -9.96 -9.54 8.47
CA ASP A 117 -10.92 -10.37 7.76
C ASP A 117 -11.19 -11.74 8.42
N ASP A 118 -10.43 -12.15 9.44
CA ASP A 118 -10.65 -13.41 10.18
C ASP A 118 -12.08 -13.48 10.78
N CYS A 119 -12.62 -12.33 11.18
CA CYS A 119 -13.98 -12.18 11.71
C CYS A 119 -15.07 -12.61 10.70
N LEU A 120 -14.77 -12.55 9.39
CA LEU A 120 -15.70 -12.95 8.34
C LEU A 120 -15.97 -14.47 8.37
N SER A 121 -15.03 -15.28 8.85
CA SER A 121 -15.20 -16.74 8.98
C SER A 121 -16.36 -17.15 9.90
N ILE A 122 -16.72 -16.29 10.85
CA ILE A 122 -17.84 -16.46 11.78
C ILE A 122 -19.02 -15.54 11.46
N GLY A 123 -18.97 -14.82 10.33
CA GLY A 123 -20.01 -13.90 9.87
C GLY A 123 -20.05 -12.54 10.58
N ASP A 124 -19.01 -12.16 11.32
CA ASP A 124 -18.95 -10.86 12.01
C ASP A 124 -18.32 -9.78 11.12
N GLU A 125 -19.09 -9.33 10.12
CA GLU A 125 -18.70 -8.22 9.25
C GLU A 125 -18.52 -6.91 10.02
N LYS A 126 -19.27 -6.70 11.10
CA LYS A 126 -19.21 -5.45 11.88
C LYS A 126 -17.83 -5.31 12.53
N GLN A 127 -17.34 -6.37 13.15
CA GLN A 127 -16.00 -6.38 13.74
C GLN A 127 -14.91 -6.21 12.68
N CYS A 128 -15.04 -6.87 11.52
CA CYS A 128 -14.11 -6.71 10.40
C CYS A 128 -14.02 -5.24 9.95
N ARG A 129 -15.16 -4.57 9.80
CA ARG A 129 -15.24 -3.13 9.45
C ARG A 129 -14.60 -2.24 10.51
N GLU A 130 -14.91 -2.48 11.78
CA GLU A 130 -14.35 -1.71 12.90
C GLU A 130 -12.81 -1.81 12.96
N LEU A 131 -12.24 -2.98 12.66
CA LEU A 131 -10.80 -3.17 12.60
C LEU A 131 -10.16 -2.36 11.47
N TYR A 132 -10.70 -2.43 10.26
CA TYR A 132 -10.20 -1.63 9.13
C TYR A 132 -10.37 -0.13 9.36
N GLU A 133 -11.53 0.31 9.83
CA GLU A 133 -11.79 1.73 10.09
C GLU A 133 -10.84 2.30 11.15
N LYS A 134 -10.52 1.50 12.18
CA LYS A 134 -9.51 1.86 13.18
C LYS A 134 -8.10 1.92 12.60
N SER A 135 -7.70 0.98 11.74
CA SER A 135 -6.36 1.02 11.12
C SER A 135 -6.20 2.21 10.18
N PHE A 136 -7.27 2.60 9.46
CA PHE A 136 -7.29 3.82 8.65
C PHE A 136 -7.16 5.10 9.50
N GLY A 137 -7.73 5.10 10.71
CA GLY A 137 -7.65 6.22 11.66
C GLY A 137 -6.34 6.34 12.43
N PHE A 138 -5.48 5.32 12.40
CA PHE A 138 -4.31 5.20 13.27
C PHE A 138 -3.38 6.42 13.27
N TYR A 139 -3.14 7.02 12.11
CA TYR A 139 -2.28 8.21 11.97
C TYR A 139 -3.04 9.54 12.09
N GLY A 140 -4.37 9.50 12.14
CA GLY A 140 -5.25 10.67 12.26
C GLY A 140 -5.64 11.01 13.70
N ASP A 141 -5.52 10.07 14.64
CA ASP A 141 -5.89 10.24 16.06
C ASP A 141 -4.81 10.95 16.92
N CYS A 142 -3.85 11.64 16.29
CA CYS A 142 -2.99 12.61 16.97
C CYS A 142 -3.64 14.02 16.96
N GLU A 143 -4.73 14.18 17.73
CA GLU A 143 -5.20 15.49 18.22
C GLU A 143 -5.02 15.60 19.74
#